data_AF-A0A183KFL9-F1
#
_entry.id   AF-A0A183KFL9-F1
#
_cell.length_a   1.000
_cell.length_b   1.000
_cell.length_c   1.000
_cell.angle_alpha   90.00
_cell.angle_beta   90.00
_cell.angle_gamma   90.00
#
_symmetry.space_group_name_H-M   'P 1'
#
loop_
_entity.id
_entity.type
_entity.pdbx_description
1 polymer ?
#
loop_
_entity_poly.entity_id
_entity_poly.type
_entity_poly.pdbx_seq_one_letter_code
_entity_poly.pdbx_strand_id
1 'polypeptide(L)'
;MNHQSQYTNECKISVECEAIDFLTPESTDSAYRLPVQTIPHFAVNYIPSEYNSAEHDCRLAVVIGSEIHGVSPEAFHLVHLTGGSRLVIPSADRINSLNVLSAASVLLGEIQRQFLCS
;
A
#
# COMPACT_ATOMS: atom_id res chain seq x y z
N MET A 1 2.26 -19.79 48.00
CA MET A 1 2.47 -18.50 47.31
C MET A 1 2.26 -18.75 45.83
N ASN A 2 1.04 -18.52 45.37
CA ASN A 2 0.60 -18.71 44.00
C ASN A 2 0.73 -17.37 43.27
N HIS A 3 1.56 -17.30 42.24
CA HIS A 3 1.49 -16.22 41.25
C HIS A 3 1.03 -16.80 39.93
N GLN A 4 -0.29 -16.83 39.77
CA GLN A 4 -0.98 -17.01 38.51
C GLN A 4 -0.80 -15.70 37.73
N SER A 5 0.01 -15.73 36.67
CA SER A 5 0.11 -14.60 35.73
C SER A 5 -0.99 -14.78 34.69
N GLN A 6 -2.09 -14.04 34.87
CA GLN A 6 -3.11 -13.84 33.85
C GLN A 6 -2.63 -12.72 32.93
N TYR A 7 -2.17 -13.07 31.73
CA TYR A 7 -2.11 -12.15 30.60
C TYR A 7 -2.93 -12.77 29.47
N THR A 8 -4.25 -12.62 29.57
CA THR A 8 -5.17 -12.79 28.45
C THR A 8 -5.40 -11.42 27.84
N ASN A 9 -4.79 -11.19 26.68
CA ASN A 9 -5.28 -10.24 25.69
C ASN A 9 -4.91 -10.82 24.33
N GLU A 10 -5.57 -11.93 23.97
CA GLU A 10 -5.64 -12.35 22.59
C GLU A 10 -6.41 -11.26 21.84
N CYS A 11 -5.68 -10.41 21.12
CA CYS A 11 -6.28 -9.54 20.11
C CYS A 11 -6.81 -10.45 19.01
N LYS A 12 -8.05 -10.93 19.19
CA LYS A 12 -8.74 -11.77 18.24
C LYS A 12 -9.28 -10.88 17.12
N ILE A 13 -8.37 -10.37 16.29
CA ILE A 13 -8.72 -9.92 14.95
C ILE A 13 -8.79 -11.19 14.11
N SER A 14 -9.93 -11.87 14.20
CA SER A 14 -10.32 -12.88 13.22
C SER A 14 -10.82 -12.12 12.00
N VAL A 15 -9.92 -11.65 11.15
CA VAL A 15 -10.28 -11.48 9.74
C VAL A 15 -10.33 -12.90 9.21
N GLU A 16 -11.52 -13.44 9.07
CA GLU A 16 -11.74 -14.52 8.10
C GLU A 16 -11.42 -13.92 6.74
N CYS A 17 -10.14 -13.95 6.36
CA CYS A 17 -9.75 -13.84 4.97
C CYS A 17 -10.26 -15.14 4.33
N GLU A 18 -11.53 -15.18 3.96
CA GLU A 18 -11.93 -16.07 2.89
C GLU A 18 -11.02 -15.70 1.71
N ALA A 19 -10.11 -16.60 1.38
CA ALA A 19 -9.39 -16.55 0.12
C ALA A 19 -10.43 -16.78 -0.97
N ILE A 20 -11.18 -15.73 -1.30
CA ILE A 20 -12.04 -15.74 -2.46
C ILE A 20 -11.09 -15.96 -3.63
N ASP A 21 -11.28 -17.07 -4.32
CA ASP A 21 -10.51 -17.48 -5.49
C ASP A 21 -10.87 -16.54 -6.65
N PHE A 22 -10.45 -15.28 -6.52
CA PHE A 22 -10.75 -14.18 -7.44
C PHE A 22 -9.93 -14.27 -8.74
N LEU A 23 -9.08 -15.29 -8.90
CA LEU A 23 -8.01 -15.28 -9.89
C LEU A 23 -8.21 -16.37 -10.94
N THR A 24 -9.27 -16.20 -11.74
CA THR A 24 -9.24 -16.74 -13.10
C THR A 24 -8.34 -15.85 -13.97
N PRO A 25 -7.70 -16.37 -15.03
CA PRO A 25 -6.90 -15.56 -15.95
C PRO A 25 -7.68 -14.40 -16.60
N GLU A 26 -9.00 -14.52 -16.73
CA GLU A 26 -9.86 -13.42 -17.19
C GLU A 26 -10.03 -12.33 -16.11
N SER A 27 -10.11 -12.73 -14.84
CA SER A 27 -10.23 -11.81 -13.72
C SER A 27 -8.96 -10.98 -13.50
N THR A 28 -7.78 -11.57 -13.71
CA THR A 28 -6.49 -10.87 -13.55
C THR A 28 -6.30 -9.73 -14.56
N ASP A 29 -6.67 -9.93 -15.84
CA ASP A 29 -6.60 -8.86 -16.85
C ASP A 29 -7.64 -7.76 -16.57
N SER A 30 -8.82 -8.13 -16.08
CA SER A 30 -9.86 -7.18 -15.70
C SER A 30 -9.45 -6.29 -14.52
N ALA A 31 -8.64 -6.81 -13.59
CA ALA A 31 -8.20 -6.05 -12.41
C ALA A 31 -7.34 -4.83 -12.79
N TYR A 32 -6.48 -4.94 -13.81
CA TYR A 32 -5.70 -3.81 -14.32
C TYR A 32 -6.55 -2.72 -14.97
N ARG A 33 -7.79 -3.04 -15.34
CA ARG A 33 -8.77 -2.11 -15.93
C ARG A 33 -9.65 -1.44 -14.89
N LEU A 34 -9.52 -1.81 -13.61
CA LEU A 34 -10.26 -1.14 -12.54
C LEU A 34 -9.91 0.35 -12.52
N PRO A 35 -10.90 1.23 -12.27
CA PRO A 35 -10.66 2.65 -12.17
C PRO A 35 -9.82 2.90 -10.92
N VAL A 36 -8.53 3.17 -11.13
CA VAL A 36 -7.57 3.53 -10.09
C VAL A 36 -6.93 4.86 -10.49
N GLN A 37 -7.03 5.84 -9.60
CA GLN A 37 -6.42 7.14 -9.85
C GLN A 37 -4.89 6.98 -9.92
N THR A 38 -4.29 7.45 -11.01
CA THR A 38 -2.83 7.47 -11.15
C THR A 38 -2.31 8.87 -10.84
N ILE A 39 -1.40 8.97 -9.87
CA ILE A 39 -0.86 10.25 -9.41
C ILE A 39 0.67 10.20 -9.26
N PRO A 40 1.38 11.31 -9.53
CA PRO A 40 2.81 11.41 -9.23
C PRO A 40 3.07 11.20 -7.74
N HIS A 41 4.12 10.46 -7.39
CA HIS A 41 4.42 10.12 -6.00
C HIS A 41 4.60 11.35 -5.08
N PHE A 42 5.09 12.48 -5.59
CA PHE A 42 5.28 13.71 -4.81
C PHE A 42 4.00 14.53 -4.62
N ALA A 43 2.90 14.17 -5.31
CA ALA A 43 1.62 14.86 -5.19
C ALA A 43 0.69 14.22 -4.15
N VAL A 44 1.12 13.11 -3.55
CA VAL A 44 0.38 12.38 -2.51
C VAL A 44 0.62 13.04 -1.17
N ASN A 45 -0.42 13.19 -0.36
CA ASN A 45 -0.27 13.44 1.07
C ASN A 45 -0.15 12.10 1.81
N TYR A 46 1.07 11.69 2.14
CA TYR A 46 1.30 10.42 2.83
C TYR A 46 1.01 10.48 4.33
N ILE A 47 1.04 11.68 4.91
CA ILE A 47 0.86 11.94 6.33
C ILE A 47 -0.31 12.91 6.49
N PRO A 48 -1.56 12.45 6.32
CA PRO A 48 -2.74 13.29 6.55
C PRO A 48 -2.81 13.75 8.01
N SER A 49 -3.52 14.84 8.27
CA SER A 49 -3.61 15.45 9.62
C SER A 49 -4.13 14.49 10.71
N GLU A 50 -4.84 13.44 10.30
CA GLU A 50 -5.39 12.38 11.14
C GLU A 50 -4.46 11.17 11.34
N TYR A 51 -3.26 11.15 10.73
CA TYR A 51 -2.30 10.04 10.74
C TYR A 51 -1.84 9.61 12.16
N ASN A 52 -2.06 10.45 13.17
CA ASN A 52 -1.77 10.13 14.57
C ASN A 52 -2.93 10.53 15.51
N SER A 53 -4.14 10.61 14.97
CA SER A 53 -5.32 10.89 15.78
C SER A 53 -5.70 9.62 16.55
N ALA A 54 -5.94 9.74 17.85
CA ALA A 54 -6.39 8.61 18.67
C ALA A 54 -7.78 8.06 18.26
N GLU A 55 -8.48 8.80 17.39
CA GLU A 55 -9.83 8.49 16.91
C GLU A 55 -9.83 7.68 15.59
N HIS A 56 -8.74 7.75 14.81
CA HIS A 56 -8.60 7.03 13.54
C HIS A 56 -7.27 6.27 13.47
N ASP A 57 -7.34 4.94 13.38
CA ASP A 57 -6.19 4.06 13.08
C ASP A 57 -5.83 4.19 11.59
N CYS A 58 -5.30 5.35 11.22
CA CYS A 58 -4.90 5.68 9.86
C CYS A 58 -3.56 4.98 9.56
N ARG A 59 -3.60 3.96 8.68
CA ARG A 59 -2.41 3.19 8.31
C ARG A 59 -2.03 3.44 6.86
N LEU A 60 -0.80 3.85 6.64
CA LEU A 60 -0.22 3.96 5.30
C LEU A 60 0.31 2.59 4.86
N ALA A 61 -0.15 2.12 3.69
CA ALA A 61 0.38 0.94 3.03
C ALA A 61 0.87 1.30 1.63
N VAL A 62 2.08 0.88 1.29
CA VAL A 62 2.66 1.03 -0.04
C VAL A 62 2.95 -0.36 -0.59
N VAL A 63 2.33 -0.70 -1.73
CA VAL A 63 2.58 -1.97 -2.41
C VAL A 63 3.60 -1.74 -3.51
N ILE A 64 4.71 -2.48 -3.45
CA ILE A 64 5.76 -2.42 -4.47
C ILE A 64 5.77 -3.73 -5.23
N GLY A 65 5.71 -3.61 -6.55
CA GLY A 65 5.71 -4.74 -7.46
C GLY A 65 7.08 -5.41 -7.62
N SER A 66 7.08 -6.56 -8.29
CA SER A 66 8.34 -7.19 -8.72
C SER A 66 9.01 -6.38 -9.82
N GLU A 67 10.34 -6.55 -9.97
CA GLU A 67 11.12 -5.81 -10.98
C GLU A 67 10.67 -6.13 -12.42
N ILE A 68 10.23 -7.38 -12.65
CA ILE A 68 9.94 -7.88 -13.99
C ILE A 68 8.45 -7.69 -14.33
N HIS A 69 7.55 -7.99 -13.39
CA HIS A 69 6.11 -8.01 -13.64
C HIS A 69 5.37 -6.80 -13.05
N GLY A 70 6.05 -5.94 -12.29
CA GLY A 70 5.42 -4.81 -11.63
C GLY A 70 4.45 -5.24 -10.53
N VAL A 71 3.49 -4.36 -10.24
CA VAL A 71 2.44 -4.57 -9.23
C VAL A 71 1.40 -5.55 -9.72
N SER A 72 0.95 -6.44 -8.85
CA SER A 72 0.06 -7.54 -9.21
C SER A 72 -1.41 -7.08 -9.38
N PRO A 73 -2.26 -7.89 -10.04
CA PRO A 73 -3.69 -7.62 -10.17
C PRO A 73 -4.39 -7.42 -8.81
N GLU A 74 -3.99 -8.18 -7.79
CA GLU A 74 -4.56 -8.12 -6.45
C GLU A 74 -4.26 -6.78 -5.78
N ALA A 75 -3.10 -6.18 -6.08
CA ALA A 75 -2.78 -4.83 -5.61
C ALA A 75 -3.69 -3.77 -6.26
N PHE A 76 -4.06 -3.94 -7.53
CA PHE A 76 -5.05 -3.08 -8.20
C PHE A 76 -6.45 -3.23 -7.60
N HIS A 77 -6.83 -4.44 -7.21
CA HIS A 77 -8.09 -4.64 -6.51
C HIS A 77 -8.07 -4.01 -5.12
N LEU A 78 -6.99 -4.21 -4.36
CA LEU A 78 -6.82 -3.64 -3.02
C LEU A 78 -6.88 -2.11 -3.05
N VAL A 79 -6.17 -1.48 -3.98
CA VAL A 79 -6.17 -0.01 -4.09
C VAL A 79 -7.53 0.53 -4.52
N HIS A 80 -8.24 -0.19 -5.39
CA HIS A 80 -9.61 0.16 -5.78
C HIS A 80 -10.58 0.07 -4.59
N LEU A 81 -10.53 -1.01 -3.81
CA LEU A 81 -11.40 -1.23 -2.64
C LEU A 81 -11.12 -0.25 -1.50
N THR A 82 -9.86 0.13 -1.30
CA THR A 82 -9.44 1.04 -0.22
C THR A 82 -9.54 2.51 -0.59
N GLY A 83 -9.91 2.83 -1.84
CA GLY A 83 -9.91 4.20 -2.34
C GLY A 83 -8.51 4.83 -2.44
N GLY A 84 -7.47 3.99 -2.51
CA GLY A 84 -6.09 4.44 -2.66
C GLY A 84 -5.78 4.92 -4.08
N SER A 85 -4.49 5.10 -4.37
CA SER A 85 -4.03 5.55 -5.69
C SER A 85 -2.81 4.77 -6.19
N ARG A 86 -2.71 4.65 -7.50
CA ARG A 86 -1.52 4.14 -8.18
C ARG A 86 -0.50 5.27 -8.29
N LEU A 87 0.70 5.03 -7.75
CA LEU A 87 1.77 6.01 -7.76
C LEU A 87 2.66 5.85 -8.98
N VAL A 88 3.10 6.98 -9.55
CA VAL A 88 4.12 7.02 -10.60
C VAL A 88 5.31 7.86 -10.19
N ILE A 89 6.51 7.36 -10.49
CA ILE A 89 7.76 8.14 -10.38
C ILE A 89 8.04 8.69 -11.78
N PRO A 90 7.94 10.01 -11.99
CA PRO A 90 8.29 10.59 -13.27
C PRO A 90 9.76 10.30 -13.59
N SER A 91 10.00 9.90 -14.82
CA SER A 91 11.31 9.48 -15.31
C SER A 91 11.75 10.42 -16.42
N ALA A 92 13.06 10.64 -16.55
CA ALA A 92 13.62 11.41 -17.64
C ALA A 92 13.48 10.66 -18.97
N ASP A 93 13.53 11.40 -20.08
CA ASP A 93 13.42 10.82 -21.42
C ASP A 93 14.42 9.67 -21.59
N ARG A 94 13.92 8.53 -22.11
CA ARG A 94 14.65 7.28 -22.40
C ARG A 94 14.93 6.34 -21.21
N ILE A 95 14.52 6.68 -19.98
CA ILE A 95 14.52 5.73 -18.86
C ILE A 95 13.11 5.16 -18.71
N ASN A 96 12.95 3.86 -19.01
CA ASN A 96 11.66 3.17 -19.03
C ASN A 96 11.20 2.66 -17.65
N SER A 97 12.12 2.28 -16.77
CA SER A 97 11.84 1.82 -15.42
C SER A 97 12.98 2.09 -14.45
N LEU A 98 12.65 2.09 -13.17
CA LEU A 98 13.63 2.03 -12.08
C LEU A 98 13.67 0.60 -11.56
N ASN A 99 14.83 0.18 -11.06
CA ASN A 99 14.87 -1.03 -10.24
C ASN A 99 14.01 -0.83 -8.98
N VAL A 100 13.55 -1.94 -8.40
CA VAL A 100 12.62 -1.95 -7.26
C VAL A 100 13.21 -1.20 -6.05
N LEU A 101 14.51 -1.34 -5.80
CA LEU A 101 15.18 -0.72 -4.65
C LEU A 101 15.20 0.81 -4.77
N SER A 102 15.50 1.34 -5.96
CA SER A 102 15.50 2.77 -6.27
C SER A 102 14.09 3.33 -6.23
N ALA A 103 13.10 2.62 -6.78
CA ALA A 103 11.70 3.03 -6.69
C ALA A 103 11.22 3.11 -5.22
N ALA A 104 11.52 2.10 -4.42
CA ALA A 104 11.21 2.09 -2.99
C ALA A 104 11.90 3.23 -2.24
N SER A 105 13.18 3.48 -2.54
CA SER A 105 13.98 4.54 -1.90
C SER A 105 13.42 5.94 -2.19
N VAL A 106 12.97 6.20 -3.42
CA VAL A 106 12.32 7.47 -3.79
C VAL A 106 11.01 7.65 -3.01
N LEU A 107 10.17 6.61 -2.95
CA LEU A 107 8.91 6.66 -2.22
C LEU A 107 9.11 6.87 -0.72
N LEU A 108 9.97 6.08 -0.10
CA LEU A 108 10.27 6.18 1.34
C LEU A 108 10.93 7.52 1.69
N GLY A 109 11.81 8.03 0.83
CA GLY A 109 12.42 9.34 1.02
C GLY A 109 11.39 10.47 1.01
N GLU A 110 10.41 10.41 0.11
CA GLU A 110 9.33 11.40 0.07
C GLU A 110 8.40 11.29 1.29
N ILE A 111 8.03 10.07 1.70
CA ILE A 111 7.24 9.84 2.92
C ILE A 111 7.98 10.39 4.13
N GLN A 112 9.28 10.10 4.25
CA GLN A 112 10.12 10.61 5.34
C GLN A 112 10.21 12.13 5.30
N ARG A 113 10.38 12.73 4.13
CA ARG A 113 10.41 14.19 3.97
C ARG A 113 9.10 14.82 4.44
N GLN A 114 7.96 14.25 4.08
CA GLN A 114 6.66 14.73 4.57
C GLN A 114 6.53 14.54 6.08
N PHE A 115 6.87 13.37 6.61
CA PHE A 115 6.80 13.08 8.05
C PHE A 115 7.68 14.01 8.91
N LEU A 116 8.84 14.43 8.40
CA LEU A 116 9.74 15.35 9.11
C LEU A 116 9.35 16.83 8.92
N CYS A 117 8.54 17.15 7.92
CA CYS A 117 8.08 18.51 7.62
C CYS A 117 6.60 18.76 7.98
N SER A 118 5.87 17.71 8.39
CA SER A 118 4.47 17.75 8.80
C SER A 118 4.28 18.19 10.24
#